data_AF-A0A0L7L9B8-F1
#
_entry.id   AF-A0A0L7L9B8-F1
#
_cell.length_a   1.000
_cell.length_b   1.000
_cell.length_c   1.000
_cell.angle_alpha   90.00
_cell.angle_beta   90.00
_cell.angle_gamma   90.00
#
_symmetry.space_group_name_H-M   'P 1'
#
loop_
_entity.id
_entity.type
_entity.pdbx_description
1 polymer ?
#
loop_
_entity_poly.entity_id
_entity_poly.type
_entity_poly.pdbx_seq_one_letter_code
_entity_poly.pdbx_strand_id
1 'polypeptide(L)' 'MVQSDNRLVVAYITKQGGTKSLHLLLTTHRILELASRYQINLVVRYLPGRYNDTADGLSRFGRYRLVPLCRILVKGEP' A
#
# COMPACT_ATOMS: atom_id res chain seq x y z
N MET A 1 0.81 -9.58 2.82
CA MET A 1 0.56 -8.48 3.79
C MET A 1 1.37 -7.26 3.38
N VAL A 2 0.88 -6.05 3.62
CA VAL A 2 1.37 -4.74 3.16
C VAL A 2 1.31 -3.75 4.32
N GLN A 3 2.28 -2.85 4.45
CA GLN A 3 2.32 -1.87 5.53
C GLN A 3 2.51 -0.45 4.99
N SER A 4 1.87 0.54 5.62
CA SER A 4 2.04 1.95 5.28
C SER A 4 1.89 2.83 6.51
N ASP A 5 2.66 3.91 6.56
CA ASP A 5 2.55 4.98 7.54
C ASP A 5 1.48 6.02 7.22
N ASN A 6 0.81 5.89 6.07
CA ASN A 6 -0.29 6.76 5.71
C ASN A 6 -1.63 6.11 6.05
N ARG A 7 -2.25 6.58 7.14
CA ARG A 7 -3.56 6.09 7.61
C ARG A 7 -4.66 6.22 6.56
N LEU A 8 -4.62 7.25 5.70
CA LEU A 8 -5.61 7.43 4.65
C LEU A 8 -5.48 6.35 3.59
N VAL A 9 -4.26 6.03 3.15
CA VAL A 9 -4.00 4.95 2.18
C VAL A 9 -4.47 3.61 2.73
N VAL A 10 -4.10 3.30 3.99
CA VAL A 10 -4.54 2.09 4.68
C VAL A 10 -6.07 2.01 4.69
N ALA A 11 -6.74 3.10 5.09
CA ALA A 11 -8.20 3.14 5.13
C ALA A 11 -8.85 2.96 3.75
N TYR A 12 -8.29 3.59 2.71
CA TYR A 12 -8.79 3.47 1.34
C TYR A 12 -8.66 2.04 0.82
N ILE A 13 -7.50 1.40 0.97
CA ILE A 13 -7.30 0.02 0.52
C ILE A 13 -8.20 -0.94 1.32
N THR A 14 -8.25 -0.81 2.65
CA THR A 14 -9.09 -1.66 3.51
C THR A 14 -10.57 -1.54 3.17
N LYS A 15 -11.05 -0.33 2.85
CA LYS A 15 -12.44 -0.07 2.48
C LYS A 15 -12.71 -0.23 0.98
N GLN A 16 -11.70 -0.63 0.21
CA GLN A 16 -11.74 -0.71 -1.24
C GLN A 16 -12.15 0.60 -1.94
N GLY A 17 -11.82 1.73 -1.32
CA GLY A 17 -12.12 3.06 -1.82
C GLY A 17 -12.44 4.06 -0.71
N GLY A 18 -12.91 5.24 -1.13
CA GLY A 18 -13.34 6.30 -0.24
C GLY A 18 -13.83 7.52 -1.01
N THR A 19 -14.65 8.35 -0.34
CA THR A 19 -15.35 9.49 -0.97
C THR A 19 -14.61 10.81 -0.88
N LYS A 20 -13.50 10.87 -0.12
CA LYS A 20 -12.82 12.13 0.21
C LYS A 20 -11.82 12.62 -0.83
N SER A 21 -11.44 11.79 -1.79
CA SER A 21 -10.42 12.09 -2.81
C SER A 21 -10.57 11.15 -4.00
N LEU A 22 -10.89 11.73 -5.16
CA LEU A 22 -11.01 10.99 -6.42
C LEU A 22 -9.67 10.41 -6.85
N HIS A 23 -8.58 11.15 -6.68
CA HIS A 23 -7.24 10.67 -7.04
C HIS A 23 -6.85 9.42 -6.23
N LEU A 24 -7.12 9.44 -4.92
CA LEU A 24 -6.82 8.31 -4.04
C LEU A 24 -7.73 7.12 -4.33
N LEU A 25 -9.00 7.37 -4.67
CA LEU A 25 -9.96 6.34 -5.11
C LEU A 25 -9.49 5.63 -6.38
N LEU A 26 -9.14 6.40 -7.43
CA LEU A 26 -8.66 5.84 -8.70
C LEU A 26 -7.37 5.04 -8.53
N THR A 27 -6.47 5.52 -7.68
CA THR A 27 -5.22 4.81 -7.38
C THR A 27 -5.50 3.50 -6.63
N THR A 28 -6.39 3.54 -5.64
CA THR A 28 -6.82 2.35 -4.89
C THR A 28 -7.46 1.31 -5.81
N HIS A 29 -8.33 1.76 -6.73
CA HIS A 29 -8.97 0.89 -7.72
C HIS A 29 -7.92 0.17 -8.58
N ARG A 30 -6.92 0.88 -9.11
CA ARG A 30 -5.84 0.28 -9.91
C ARG A 30 -5.05 -0.77 -9.12
N ILE A 31 -4.77 -0.50 -7.84
CA ILE A 31 -4.06 -1.45 -6.97
C ILE A 31 -4.89 -2.72 -6.74
N LEU A 32 -6.18 -2.58 -6.46
CA LEU A 32 -7.08 -3.71 -6.22
C LEU A 32 -7.32 -4.52 -7.49
N GLU A 33 -7.46 -3.85 -8.64
CA GLU A 33 -7.55 -4.51 -9.94
C GLU A 33 -6.28 -5.32 -10.22
N LEU A 34 -5.10 -4.75 -9.98
CA LEU A 34 -3.83 -5.45 -10.14
C LEU A 34 -3.76 -6.66 -9.21
N ALA A 35 -4.10 -6.49 -7.93
CA ALA A 35 -4.12 -7.58 -6.96
C ALA A 35 -5.09 -8.70 -7.39
N SER A 36 -6.27 -8.35 -7.90
CA SER A 36 -7.25 -9.30 -8.42
C SER A 36 -6.72 -10.06 -9.64
N ARG A 37 -6.12 -9.36 -10.61
CA ARG A 37 -5.51 -9.98 -11.80
C ARG A 37 -4.43 -11.00 -11.46
N TYR A 38 -3.65 -10.75 -10.42
CA TYR A 38 -2.59 -11.65 -9.95
C TYR A 38 -3.03 -12.59 -8.82
N GLN A 39 -4.33 -12.62 -8.46
CA GLN A 39 -4.87 -13.43 -7.36
C GLN A 39 -4.15 -13.20 -6.02
N ILE A 40 -3.69 -11.98 -5.78
CA ILE A 40 -3.01 -11.58 -4.55
C ILE A 40 -4.06 -11.18 -3.52
N ASN A 41 -4.10 -11.92 -2.40
CA ASN A 41 -4.85 -11.50 -1.21
C ASN A 41 -4.18 -10.29 -0.54
N LEU A 42 -4.63 -9.10 -0.90
CA LEU A 42 -4.09 -7.84 -0.41
C LEU A 42 -4.57 -7.52 1.02
N VAL A 43 -3.67 -7.63 1.99
CA VAL A 43 -3.90 -7.25 3.39
C VAL A 43 -3.03 -6.07 3.76
N VAL A 44 -3.63 -4.93 4.11
CA VAL A 44 -2.90 -3.70 4.48
C VAL A 44 -2.98 -3.42 5.99
N ARG A 45 -1.89 -2.92 6.59
CA ARG A 45 -1.87 -2.43 7.98
C ARG A 45 -1.13 -1.10 8.11
N TYR A 46 -1.54 -0.33 9.11
CA TYR A 46 -0.82 0.87 9.51
C TYR A 46 0.50 0.52 10.22
N LEU A 47 1.57 1.22 9.86
CA LEU A 47 2.89 1.15 10.49
C LEU A 47 3.30 2.57 10.92
N PRO A 48 3.50 2.87 12.20
CA PRO A 48 3.96 4.19 12.63
C PRO A 48 5.24 4.63 11.89
N GLY A 49 5.32 5.91 11.52
CA GLY A 49 6.40 6.45 10.68
C GLY A 49 7.81 6.13 11.17
N ARG A 50 8.02 6.09 12.51
CA ARG A 50 9.29 5.68 13.16
C ARG A 50 9.77 4.26 12.86
N TYR A 51 8.92 3.45 12.24
CA TYR A 51 9.24 2.08 11.81
C TYR A 51 9.27 1.97 10.28
N ASN A 52 8.97 3.07 9.57
CA ASN A 52 8.99 3.19 8.13
C ASN A 52 10.29 3.82 7.61
N ASP A 53 11.27 4.03 8.49
CA ASP A 53 12.54 4.71 8.21
C ASP A 53 13.30 4.10 7.04
N THR A 54 13.26 2.76 6.90
CA THR A 54 13.88 2.06 5.76
C THR A 54 13.22 2.47 4.44
N ALA A 55 11.89 2.56 4.41
CA ALA A 55 11.15 2.96 3.22
C ALA A 55 11.30 4.45 2.92
N ASP A 56 11.28 5.29 3.96
CA ASP A 56 11.48 6.73 3.81
C ASP A 56 12.89 7.01 3.26
N GLY A 57 13.91 6.33 3.79
CA GLY A 57 15.27 6.37 3.27
C GLY A 57 15.33 5.97 1.80
N LEU A 58 14.77 4.82 1.43
CA LEU A 58 14.76 4.35 0.04
C LEU A 58 14.00 5.30 -0.92
N SER A 59 12.99 6.01 -0.43
CA SER A 59 12.22 6.98 -1.24
C SER A 59 13.01 8.24 -1.53
N ARG A 60 13.83 8.68 -0.57
CA ARG A 60 14.68 9.86 -0.68
C ARG A 60 15.88 9.64 -1.61
N PHE A 61 16.38 8.41 -1.70
CA PHE A 61 17.48 8.06 -2.60
C PHE A 61 17.08 7.89 -4.09
N GLY A 62 15.84 8.27 -4.45
CA GLY A 62 15.55 8.85 -5.76
C GLY A 62 15.50 7.92 -6.98
N ARG A 63 15.68 6.60 -6.82
CA ARG A 63 15.48 5.62 -7.92
C ARG A 63 14.14 4.91 -7.92
N TYR A 64 13.37 5.01 -6.84
CA TYR A 64 12.11 4.30 -6.69
C TYR A 64 11.01 5.31 -6.36
N ARG A 65 10.04 5.47 -7.27
CA ARG A 65 8.75 6.09 -6.91
C ARG A 65 8.02 5.08 -6.06
N LEU A 66 8.31 5.11 -4.76
CA LEU A 66 7.66 4.24 -3.79
C LEU A 66 6.19 4.64 -3.70
N VAL A 67 5.36 3.96 -4.49
CA VAL A 67 3.99 3.65 -4.09
C VAL A 67 4.11 3.11 -2.66
N PRO A 68 3.36 3.67 -1.68
CA PRO A 68 3.60 3.55 -0.25
C PRO A 68 4.12 2.16 0.09
N LEU A 69 5.38 2.12 0.53
CA LEU A 69 6.27 0.96 0.40
C LEU A 69 5.58 -0.28 0.93
N CYS A 70 5.05 -0.99 -0.05
CA CYS A 70 4.21 -2.13 0.11
C CYS A 70 5.18 -3.26 0.45
N ARG A 71 5.50 -3.49 1.72
CA ARG A 71 6.24 -4.71 2.10
C ARG A 71 5.30 -5.89 1.86
N ILE A 72 5.13 -6.33 0.61
CA ILE A 72 4.32 -7.48 0.21
C ILE A 72 5.03 -8.73 0.74
N LEU A 73 4.68 -9.13 1.96
CA LEU A 73 4.92 -10.50 2.40
C LEU A 73 3.90 -11.37 1.65
N VAL A 74 4.32 -12.00 0.57
CA VAL A 74 3.57 -13.11 -0.03
C VAL A 74 3.62 -14.22 1.01
N LYS A 75 2.47 -14.55 1.60
CA LYS A 75 2.37 -15.82 2.32
C LYS A 75 2.54 -16.89 1.25
N GLY A 76 3.64 -17.64 1.31
CA GLY A 76 3.61 -18.99 0.75
C GLY A 76 2.49 -19.73 1.47
N GLU A 77 1.50 -20.18 0.72
CA GLU A 77 0.65 -21.29 1.16
C GLU A 77 1.55 -22.53 1.35
N PRO A 78 1.17 -23.46 2.25
CA PRO A 78 2.06 -24.46 2.87
C PRO A 78 2.80 -25.39 1.89
#